data_AF-A0A935EJ22-F1
#
_entry.id   AF-A0A935EJ22-F1
#
_cell.length_a   1.000
_cell.length_b   1.000
_cell.length_c   1.000
_cell.angle_alpha   90.00
_cell.angle_beta   90.00
_cell.angle_gamma   90.00
#
_symmetry.space_group_name_H-M   'P 1'
#
loop_
_entity.id
_entity.type
_entity.pdbx_description
1 polymer ?
#
loop_
_entity_poly.entity_id
_entity_poly.type
_entity_poly.pdbx_seq_one_letter_code
_entity_poly.pdbx_strand_id
1 'polypeptide(L)'
;MTDRELMTEADVHAFGVEIVCGQLEEGGWKIELADVIADRETQPQIVAHKDGEIGFFVVRTAMHPGRGRIEGEEVFQTQVRRAAAHGASCYFASVGIANSEGKTEEEMSVPVKGVAYHVAFDGLVKMALPETATN
;
A
#
# COMPACT_ATOMS: atom_id res chain seq x y z
N MET A 1 -9.69 -9.56 32.08
CA MET A 1 -8.55 -9.69 31.16
C MET A 1 -9.14 -9.49 29.78
N THR A 2 -8.92 -8.33 29.16
CA THR A 2 -9.38 -8.11 27.78
C THR A 2 -8.40 -8.84 26.87
N ASP A 3 -8.80 -10.04 26.41
CA ASP A 3 -8.19 -10.70 25.26
C ASP A 3 -8.31 -9.78 24.06
N ARG A 4 -7.33 -8.90 23.91
CA ARG A 4 -7.18 -8.02 22.76
C ARG A 4 -6.77 -8.91 21.59
N GLU A 5 -7.67 -9.11 20.66
CA GLU A 5 -7.42 -9.92 19.48
C GLU A 5 -6.35 -9.23 18.63
N LEU A 6 -5.27 -9.94 18.29
CA LEU A 6 -4.21 -9.41 17.45
C LEU A 6 -4.60 -9.53 15.98
N MET A 7 -4.27 -8.53 15.17
CA MET A 7 -4.38 -8.60 13.72
C MET A 7 -3.27 -9.48 13.18
N THR A 8 -3.62 -10.32 12.21
CA THR A 8 -2.63 -11.05 11.41
C THR A 8 -1.92 -10.09 10.44
N GLU A 9 -0.80 -10.51 9.85
CA GLU A 9 -0.14 -9.71 8.81
C GLU A 9 -1.05 -9.42 7.61
N ALA A 10 -1.96 -10.35 7.28
CA ALA A 10 -2.98 -10.18 6.25
C ALA A 10 -4.01 -9.12 6.66
N ASP A 11 -4.49 -9.15 7.91
CA ASP A 11 -5.40 -8.13 8.45
C ASP A 11 -4.75 -6.74 8.43
N VAL A 12 -3.49 -6.64 8.87
CA VAL A 12 -2.71 -5.38 8.84
C VAL A 12 -2.57 -4.87 7.41
N HIS A 13 -2.30 -5.77 6.47
CA HIS A 13 -2.20 -5.40 5.07
C HIS A 13 -3.51 -4.90 4.50
N ALA A 14 -4.60 -5.64 4.70
CA ALA A 14 -5.94 -5.26 4.26
C ALA A 14 -6.32 -3.89 4.81
N PHE A 15 -6.04 -3.63 6.09
CA PHE A 15 -6.28 -2.34 6.70
C PHE A 15 -5.50 -1.20 6.02
N GLY A 16 -4.22 -1.41 5.69
CA GLY A 16 -3.45 -0.42 4.94
C GLY A 16 -3.97 -0.18 3.52
N VAL A 17 -4.48 -1.22 2.84
CA VAL A 17 -5.11 -1.09 1.52
C VAL A 17 -6.39 -0.25 1.62
N GLU A 18 -7.26 -0.52 2.60
CA GLU A 18 -8.49 0.26 2.84
C GLU A 18 -8.19 1.74 3.09
N ILE A 19 -7.17 2.03 3.89
CA ILE A 19 -6.70 3.40 4.14
C ILE A 19 -6.30 4.09 2.83
N VAL A 20 -5.50 3.40 1.99
CA VAL A 20 -5.05 3.97 0.70
C VAL A 20 -6.22 4.17 -0.23
N CYS A 21 -7.19 3.26 -0.29
CA CYS A 21 -8.43 3.45 -1.05
C CYS A 21 -9.13 4.76 -0.63
N GLY A 22 -9.33 5.00 0.67
CA GLY A 22 -9.94 6.24 1.15
C GLY A 22 -9.15 7.50 0.74
N GLN A 23 -7.81 7.46 0.88
CA GLN A 23 -6.94 8.56 0.45
C GLN A 23 -7.02 8.83 -1.07
N LEU A 24 -7.15 7.77 -1.86
CA LEU A 24 -7.30 7.86 -3.31
C LEU A 24 -8.66 8.48 -3.68
N GLU A 25 -9.74 8.04 -3.04
CA GLU A 25 -11.08 8.61 -3.23
C GLU A 25 -11.13 10.09 -2.85
N GLU A 26 -10.55 10.48 -1.71
CA GLU A 26 -10.39 11.88 -1.30
C GLU A 26 -9.55 12.68 -2.32
N GLY A 27 -8.54 12.04 -2.91
CA GLY A 27 -7.71 12.59 -3.98
C GLY A 27 -8.39 12.66 -5.35
N GLY A 28 -9.66 12.23 -5.46
CA GLY A 28 -10.44 12.23 -6.70
C GLY A 28 -10.19 11.05 -7.64
N TRP A 29 -9.54 9.99 -7.15
CA TRP A 29 -9.43 8.72 -7.88
C TRP A 29 -10.68 7.87 -7.67
N LYS A 30 -11.14 7.20 -8.72
CA LYS A 30 -12.24 6.23 -8.64
C LYS A 30 -11.67 4.83 -8.58
N ILE A 31 -11.82 4.16 -7.43
CA ILE A 31 -11.38 2.78 -7.28
C ILE A 31 -12.23 1.89 -8.20
N GLU A 32 -11.58 1.20 -9.14
CA GLU A 32 -12.22 0.17 -9.97
C GLU A 32 -12.11 -1.20 -9.29
N LEU A 33 -10.96 -1.49 -8.68
CA LEU A 33 -10.68 -2.75 -8.03
C LEU A 33 -9.79 -2.53 -6.81
N ALA A 34 -10.11 -3.21 -5.72
CA ALA A 34 -9.26 -3.29 -4.53
C ALA A 34 -9.22 -4.75 -4.07
N ASP A 35 -8.06 -5.39 -4.23
CA ASP A 35 -7.81 -6.77 -3.84
C ASP A 35 -6.67 -6.81 -2.82
N VAL A 36 -7.05 -7.05 -1.57
CA VAL A 36 -6.13 -7.16 -0.42
C VAL A 36 -5.39 -8.50 -0.38
N ILE A 37 -5.82 -9.48 -1.18
CA ILE A 37 -5.26 -10.83 -1.27
C ILE A 37 -4.39 -10.97 -2.54
N ALA A 38 -4.43 -9.97 -3.43
CA ALA A 38 -3.61 -9.93 -4.64
C ALA A 38 -2.13 -10.15 -4.34
N ASP A 39 -1.49 -10.92 -5.21
CA ASP A 39 -0.06 -11.22 -5.10
C ASP A 39 0.74 -9.92 -5.10
N ARG A 40 1.47 -9.73 -4.00
CA ARG A 40 2.26 -8.55 -3.71
C ARG A 40 3.33 -8.28 -4.76
N GLU A 41 3.93 -9.33 -5.31
CA GLU A 41 5.06 -9.22 -6.23
C GLU A 41 4.60 -9.05 -7.68
N THR A 42 3.41 -9.54 -8.00
CA THR A 42 2.98 -9.68 -9.39
C THR A 42 1.70 -8.92 -9.76
N GLN A 43 0.91 -8.49 -8.79
CA GLN A 43 -0.39 -7.85 -9.01
C GLN A 43 -0.53 -6.55 -8.22
N PRO A 44 -1.23 -5.54 -8.78
CA PRO A 44 -1.59 -4.35 -8.03
C PRO A 44 -2.64 -4.71 -6.97
N GLN A 45 -2.56 -4.11 -5.79
CA GLN A 45 -3.57 -4.27 -4.76
C GLN A 45 -4.79 -3.40 -5.07
N ILE A 46 -4.58 -2.24 -5.69
CA ILE A 46 -5.68 -1.33 -6.03
C ILE A 46 -5.50 -0.88 -7.48
N VAL A 47 -6.59 -0.86 -8.23
CA VAL A 47 -6.70 -0.24 -9.54
C VAL A 47 -7.68 0.90 -9.41
N ALA A 48 -7.26 2.12 -9.75
CA ALA A 48 -8.12 3.29 -9.71
C ALA A 48 -7.97 4.14 -10.97
N HIS A 49 -9.01 4.89 -11.30
CA HIS A 49 -9.07 5.74 -12.49
C HIS A 49 -9.20 7.19 -12.10
N LYS A 50 -8.44 8.05 -12.76
CA LYS A 50 -8.54 9.49 -12.57
C LYS A 50 -8.30 10.20 -13.89
N ASP A 51 -9.24 11.06 -14.28
CA ASP A 51 -9.12 11.90 -15.49
C ASP A 51 -8.78 11.13 -16.78
N GLY A 52 -9.18 9.85 -16.87
CA GLY A 52 -8.89 8.97 -18.01
C GLY A 52 -7.55 8.21 -17.92
N GLU A 53 -6.78 8.39 -16.84
CA GLU A 53 -5.59 7.60 -16.51
C GLU A 53 -5.96 6.45 -15.58
N ILE A 54 -5.47 5.25 -15.90
CA ILE A 54 -5.55 4.08 -15.02
C ILE A 54 -4.30 4.07 -14.15
N GLY A 55 -4.47 4.05 -12.83
CA GLY A 55 -3.42 3.94 -11.83
C GLY A 55 -3.45 2.57 -11.19
N PHE A 56 -2.33 1.87 -11.26
CA PHE A 56 -2.09 0.62 -10.54
C PHE A 56 -1.32 0.96 -9.27
N PHE A 57 -1.93 0.72 -8.11
CA PHE A 57 -1.37 1.07 -6.82
C PHE A 57 -0.91 -0.21 -6.10
N VAL A 58 0.39 -0.25 -5.84
CA VAL A 58 1.05 -1.29 -5.08
C VAL A 58 1.16 -0.82 -3.64
N VAL A 59 0.40 -1.44 -2.75
CA VAL A 59 0.37 -1.07 -1.32
C VAL A 59 1.30 -2.00 -0.55
N ARG A 60 2.09 -1.43 0.36
CA ARG A 60 2.85 -2.19 1.35
C ARG A 60 2.61 -1.60 2.73
N THR A 61 2.09 -2.45 3.62
CA THR A 61 1.77 -2.07 4.99
C THR A 61 2.72 -2.75 5.94
N ALA A 62 3.28 -1.99 6.89
CA ALA A 62 4.08 -2.55 7.97
C ALA A 62 3.75 -1.87 9.31
N MET A 63 3.90 -2.61 10.40
CA MET A 63 3.83 -2.08 11.75
C MET A 63 5.12 -1.35 12.11
N HIS A 64 5.00 -0.29 12.91
CA HIS A 64 6.15 0.41 13.49
C HIS A 64 7.10 -0.58 14.23
N PRO A 65 8.43 -0.42 14.15
CA PRO A 65 9.19 0.62 13.43
C PRO A 65 9.41 0.33 11.94
N GLY A 66 8.85 -0.77 11.42
CA GLY A 66 8.91 -1.13 10.01
C GLY A 66 8.17 -0.15 9.11
N ARG A 67 8.59 -0.11 7.84
CA ARG A 67 7.85 0.57 6.76
C ARG A 67 7.68 -0.39 5.60
N GLY A 68 6.55 -0.28 4.91
CA GLY A 68 6.32 -1.04 3.69
C GLY A 68 7.40 -0.73 2.66
N ARG A 69 8.21 -1.71 2.29
CA ARG A 69 9.25 -1.58 1.26
C ARG A 69 8.96 -2.54 0.12
N ILE A 70 9.34 -2.14 -1.09
CA ILE A 70 9.30 -3.03 -2.24
C ILE A 70 10.44 -4.05 -2.16
N GLU A 71 10.19 -5.29 -2.57
CA GLU A 71 11.08 -6.45 -2.39
C GLU A 71 12.29 -6.48 -3.35
N GLY A 72 12.76 -5.31 -3.78
CA GLY A 72 13.91 -5.16 -4.69
C GLY A 72 13.52 -4.62 -6.07
N GLU A 73 14.54 -4.40 -6.90
CA GLU A 73 14.36 -3.76 -8.20
C GLU A 73 13.59 -4.65 -9.19
N GLU A 74 13.73 -5.97 -9.12
CA GLU A 74 13.02 -6.89 -10.03
C GLU A 74 11.49 -6.83 -9.89
N VAL A 75 11.00 -6.78 -8.65
CA VAL A 75 9.56 -6.61 -8.35
C VAL A 75 9.08 -5.25 -8.85
N PHE A 76 9.86 -4.19 -8.60
CA PHE A 76 9.59 -2.86 -9.15
C PHE A 76 9.44 -2.89 -10.67
N GLN A 77 10.43 -3.44 -11.39
CA GLN A 77 10.41 -3.47 -12.84
C GLN A 77 9.25 -4.30 -13.37
N THR A 78 8.94 -5.43 -12.73
CA THR A 78 7.82 -6.31 -13.11
C THR A 78 6.48 -5.59 -12.99
N GLN A 79 6.24 -4.90 -11.87
CA GLN A 79 5.00 -4.16 -11.64
C GLN A 79 4.84 -3.00 -12.63
N VAL A 80 5.92 -2.26 -12.89
CA VAL A 80 5.89 -1.16 -13.87
C VAL A 80 5.65 -1.67 -15.29
N ARG A 81 6.32 -2.75 -15.71
CA ARG A 81 6.11 -3.35 -17.04
C ARG A 81 4.68 -3.84 -17.23
N ARG A 82 4.06 -4.43 -16.21
CA ARG A 82 2.66 -4.84 -16.28
C ARG A 82 1.73 -3.63 -16.40
N ALA A 83 1.89 -2.65 -15.52
CA ALA A 83 1.07 -1.44 -15.59
C ALA A 83 1.17 -0.82 -16.99
N ALA A 84 2.40 -0.65 -17.51
CA ALA A 84 2.64 -0.15 -18.87
C ALA A 84 2.01 -1.03 -19.96
N ALA A 85 2.08 -2.36 -19.84
CA ALA A 85 1.45 -3.29 -20.79
C ALA A 85 -0.09 -3.16 -20.81
N HIS A 86 -0.69 -2.72 -19.70
CA HIS A 86 -2.11 -2.43 -19.57
C HIS A 86 -2.47 -0.96 -19.84
N GLY A 87 -1.50 -0.11 -20.22
CA GLY A 87 -1.72 1.33 -20.40
C GLY A 87 -1.99 2.09 -19.10
N ALA A 88 -1.60 1.51 -17.95
CA ALA A 88 -1.74 2.08 -16.63
C ALA A 88 -0.40 2.63 -16.10
N SER A 89 -0.47 3.64 -15.25
CA SER A 89 0.67 4.13 -14.47
C SER A 89 0.81 3.31 -13.20
N CYS A 90 2.03 2.90 -12.87
CA CYS A 90 2.31 2.19 -11.63
C CYS A 90 2.64 3.20 -10.51
N TYR A 91 2.00 3.05 -9.36
CA TYR A 91 2.18 3.86 -8.17
C TYR A 91 2.46 2.94 -6.99
N PHE A 92 3.38 3.34 -6.13
CA PHE A 92 3.72 2.62 -4.91
C PHE A 92 3.30 3.43 -3.69
N ALA A 93 2.56 2.79 -2.80
CA ALA A 93 2.02 3.34 -1.58
C ALA A 93 2.65 2.60 -0.38
N SER A 94 3.53 3.28 0.35
CA SER A 94 4.05 2.77 1.62
C SER A 94 3.19 3.27 2.77
N VAL A 95 2.65 2.33 3.55
CA VAL A 95 1.80 2.61 4.70
C VAL A 95 2.50 2.07 5.95
N GLY A 96 2.89 2.96 6.85
CA GLY A 96 3.27 2.61 8.22
C GLY A 96 2.05 2.74 9.12
N ILE A 97 1.75 1.71 9.90
CA ILE A 97 0.74 1.83 10.96
C ILE A 97 1.42 1.70 12.32
N ALA A 98 1.04 2.58 13.24
CA ALA A 98 1.52 2.60 14.61
C ALA A 98 0.30 2.62 15.55
N ASN A 99 0.28 1.75 16.55
CA ASN A 99 -0.81 1.71 17.51
C ASN A 99 -0.84 3.03 18.31
N SER A 100 -1.95 3.76 18.25
CA SER A 100 -2.08 5.07 18.93
C SER A 100 -2.23 4.97 20.45
N GLU A 101 -2.63 3.81 20.96
CA GLU A 101 -2.66 3.57 22.40
C GLU A 101 -1.27 3.32 22.99
N GLY A 102 -0.31 2.90 22.15
CA GLY A 102 1.04 2.60 22.57
C GLY A 102 1.81 3.85 22.93
N LYS A 103 2.31 3.91 24.17
CA LYS A 103 3.18 5.00 24.64
C LYS A 103 4.66 4.67 24.44
N THR A 104 4.98 3.40 24.24
CA THR A 104 6.33 2.89 23.97
C THR A 104 6.42 2.31 22.55
N GLU A 105 7.63 2.23 21.99
CA GLU A 105 7.86 1.65 20.64
C GLU A 105 7.35 0.21 20.54
N GLU A 106 7.49 -0.58 21.61
CA GLU A 106 6.99 -1.95 21.69
C GLU A 106 5.47 -1.99 21.60
N GLU A 107 4.75 -1.14 22.33
CA GLU A 107 3.28 -1.08 22.28
C GLU A 107 2.78 -0.55 20.93
N MET A 108 3.47 0.42 20.33
CA MET A 108 3.18 0.93 18.99
C MET A 108 3.30 -0.14 17.91
N SER A 109 4.15 -1.15 18.14
CA SER A 109 4.36 -2.29 17.24
C SER A 109 3.31 -3.39 17.36
N VAL A 110 2.42 -3.33 18.36
CA VAL A 110 1.39 -4.36 18.58
C VAL A 110 0.13 -4.08 17.77
N PRO A 111 -0.23 -4.94 16.80
CA PRO A 111 -1.41 -4.73 15.98
C PRO A 111 -2.64 -5.28 16.72
N VAL A 112 -3.23 -4.47 17.58
CA VAL A 112 -4.49 -4.76 18.32
C VAL A 112 -5.75 -4.45 17.48
N LYS A 113 -6.73 -5.36 17.43
CA LYS A 113 -8.02 -5.06 16.82
C LYS A 113 -8.85 -4.09 17.67
N GLY A 114 -9.52 -3.14 17.02
CA GLY A 114 -10.48 -2.24 17.66
C GLY A 114 -9.88 -1.01 18.37
N VAL A 115 -8.59 -0.74 18.18
CA VAL A 115 -7.95 0.49 18.65
C VAL A 115 -7.71 1.45 17.48
N ALA A 116 -7.53 2.73 17.78
CA ALA A 116 -7.13 3.70 16.77
C ALA A 116 -5.65 3.49 16.40
N TYR A 117 -5.32 3.69 15.12
CA TYR A 117 -3.96 3.63 14.61
C TYR A 117 -3.54 4.99 14.05
N HIS A 118 -2.29 5.35 14.32
CA HIS A 118 -1.60 6.40 13.58
C HIS A 118 -1.13 5.83 12.25
N VAL A 119 -1.64 6.41 11.17
CA VAL A 119 -1.24 6.08 9.81
C VAL A 119 -0.16 7.06 9.38
N ALA A 120 1.03 6.54 9.13
CA ALA A 120 2.11 7.23 8.45
C ALA A 120 2.09 6.82 6.97
N PHE A 121 1.45 7.62 6.14
CA PHE A 121 1.49 7.46 4.70
C PHE A 121 2.63 8.32 4.12
N ASP A 122 3.68 7.67 3.61
CA ASP A 122 4.84 8.37 3.02
C ASP A 122 4.53 8.96 1.62
N GLY A 123 3.33 8.74 1.08
CA GLY A 123 2.88 9.26 -0.20
C GLY A 123 2.80 8.21 -1.31
N LEU A 124 2.38 8.68 -2.49
CA LEU A 124 2.32 7.89 -3.73
C LEU A 124 3.59 8.12 -4.55
N VAL A 125 4.43 7.10 -4.67
CA VAL A 125 5.62 7.14 -5.52
C VAL A 125 5.24 6.61 -6.89
N LYS A 126 5.21 7.47 -7.91
CA LYS A 126 5.02 7.03 -9.29
C LYS A 126 6.24 6.21 -9.72
N MET A 127 6.03 4.93 -9.97
CA MET A 127 7.03 4.01 -10.46
C MET A 127 7.02 4.07 -11.98
N ALA A 128 8.08 4.63 -12.56
CA ALA A 128 8.32 4.63 -13.99
C ALA A 128 9.70 4.04 -14.23
N LEU A 129 9.81 3.19 -15.25
CA LEU A 129 11.11 2.81 -15.76
C LEU A 129 11.68 4.02 -16.49
N PRO A 130 12.98 4.34 -16.34
CA PRO A 130 13.59 5.32 -17.21
C PRO A 130 13.34 4.84 -18.65
N GLU A 131 12.74 5.69 -19.48
CA GLU A 131 12.69 5.45 -20.92
C GLU A 131 14.14 5.21 -21.32
N THR A 132 14.47 3.96 -21.68
CA THR A 132 15.77 3.65 -22.24
C THR A 132 15.92 4.57 -23.43
N ALA A 133 16.73 5.62 -23.27
CA ALA A 133 17.23 6.45 -24.33
C ALA A 133 17.83 5.48 -25.35
N THR A 134 17.02 5.16 -26.35
CA THR A 134 17.43 4.32 -27.47
C THR A 134 18.31 5.23 -28.29
N ASN A 135 19.61 5.09 -28.09
CA ASN A 135 20.63 5.70 -28.93
C ASN A 135 21.09 4.69 -29.96
#